data_AF-A0A1Q3WAP4-F1
#
_entry.id   AF-A0A1Q3WAP4-F1
#
_cell.length_a   1.000
_cell.length_b   1.000
_cell.length_c   1.000
_cell.angle_alpha   90.00
_cell.angle_beta   90.00
_cell.angle_gamma   90.00
#
_symmetry.space_group_name_H-M   'P 1'
#
loop_
_entity.id
_entity.type
_entity.pdbx_description
1 polymer ?
#
loop_
_entity_poly.entity_id
_entity_poly.type
_entity_poly.pdbx_seq_one_letter_code
_entity_poly.pdbx_strand_id
1 'polypeptide(L)'
;MENKITLKSRLPLITFIALALLGFSVMVAELIVHVSAKKHKAMLPTLSPTSMEPKQVLLTVYQEANKYFLGDKTVLNQAVFKYCSKPLIHEFSKTPGIMEQTFARETRIGRLKKVEVISQHNQGVDSAMVSARAFYSDGFSKTFNQLFVKENGQWKLGLSYGRDIN
;
A
#
# COMPACT_ATOMS: atom_id res chain seq x y z
N MET A 1 25.61 71.97 -20.24
CA MET A 1 25.45 71.89 -18.77
C MET A 1 24.51 70.74 -18.48
N GLU A 2 25.07 69.60 -18.09
CA GLU A 2 24.36 68.32 -17.94
C GLU A 2 23.82 68.15 -16.51
N ASN A 3 22.56 67.73 -16.40
CA ASN A 3 21.86 67.57 -15.13
C ASN A 3 22.28 66.25 -14.45
N LYS A 4 23.18 66.34 -13.47
CA LYS A 4 23.50 65.24 -12.53
C LYS A 4 22.36 65.07 -11.53
N ILE A 5 21.44 64.14 -11.79
CA ILE A 5 20.50 63.66 -10.76
C ILE A 5 21.19 62.57 -9.95
N THR A 6 21.39 62.90 -8.68
CA THR A 6 22.21 62.23 -7.67
C THR A 6 21.63 60.87 -7.24
N LEU A 7 22.47 59.82 -7.30
CA LEU A 7 22.17 58.42 -6.97
C LEU A 7 21.63 58.19 -5.53
N LYS A 8 21.73 59.19 -4.64
CA LYS A 8 21.23 59.15 -3.25
C LYS A 8 19.69 59.19 -3.14
N SER A 9 18.97 59.64 -4.16
CA SER A 9 17.50 59.81 -4.10
C SER A 9 16.70 58.55 -4.45
N ARG A 10 17.34 57.49 -4.96
CA ARG A 10 16.66 56.24 -5.36
C ARG A 10 16.88 55.07 -4.38
N LEU A 11 17.81 55.22 -3.44
CA LEU A 11 18.06 54.25 -2.39
C LEU A 11 16.81 53.86 -1.60
N PRO A 12 15.98 54.80 -1.07
CA PRO A 12 14.82 54.43 -0.28
C PRO A 12 13.74 53.72 -1.11
N LEU A 13 13.61 54.07 -2.39
CA LEU A 13 12.65 53.42 -3.27
C LEU A 13 13.05 51.96 -3.57
N ILE A 14 14.36 51.72 -3.79
CA ILE A 14 14.89 50.37 -4.04
C ILE A 14 14.81 49.51 -2.77
N THR A 15 15.11 50.05 -1.58
CA THR A 15 14.92 49.30 -0.33
C THR A 15 13.46 49.03 -0.02
N PHE A 16 12.53 49.94 -0.30
CA PHE A 16 11.10 49.69 -0.16
C PHE A 16 10.61 48.56 -1.08
N ILE A 17 11.06 48.53 -2.34
CA ILE A 17 10.70 47.45 -3.28
C ILE A 17 11.29 46.11 -2.82
N ALA A 18 12.55 46.09 -2.35
CA ALA A 18 13.18 44.87 -1.85
C ALA A 18 12.48 44.35 -0.58
N LEU A 19 12.09 45.22 0.36
CA LEU A 19 11.34 44.83 1.55
C LEU A 19 9.93 44.32 1.21
N ALA A 20 9.25 44.95 0.25
CA ALA A 20 7.93 44.52 -0.21
C ALA A 20 7.98 43.15 -0.92
N LEU A 21 9.03 42.89 -1.72
CA LEU A 21 9.23 41.59 -2.35
C LEU A 21 9.55 40.48 -1.33
N LEU A 22 10.34 40.77 -0.30
CA LEU A 22 10.60 39.83 0.80
C LEU A 22 9.33 39.55 1.61
N GLY A 23 8.55 40.58 1.94
CA GLY A 23 7.25 40.44 2.62
C GLY A 23 6.24 39.63 1.81
N PHE A 24 6.17 39.87 0.49
CA PHE A 24 5.33 39.08 -0.42
C PHE A 24 5.82 37.62 -0.52
N SER A 25 7.14 37.37 -0.49
CA SER A 25 7.68 36.01 -0.52
C SER A 25 7.36 35.22 0.75
N VAL A 26 7.34 35.86 1.91
CA VAL A 26 6.94 35.23 3.18
C VAL A 26 5.43 34.99 3.20
N MET A 27 4.62 35.95 2.75
CA MET A 27 3.16 35.78 2.68
C MET A 27 2.76 34.69 1.67
N VAL A 28 3.46 34.58 0.54
CA VAL A 28 3.27 33.51 -0.46
C VAL A 28 3.79 32.17 0.07
N ALA A 29 4.91 32.14 0.81
CA ALA A 29 5.39 30.91 1.45
C ALA A 29 4.41 30.42 2.52
N GLU A 30 3.87 31.31 3.36
CA GLU A 30 2.83 30.95 4.34
C GLU A 30 1.52 30.56 3.67
N LEU A 31 1.13 31.21 2.56
CA LEU A 31 -0.04 30.84 1.79
C LEU A 31 0.17 29.49 1.07
N ILE A 32 1.35 29.18 0.57
CA ILE A 32 1.67 27.88 -0.03
C ILE A 32 1.74 26.80 1.05
N VAL A 33 2.29 27.08 2.24
CA VAL A 33 2.30 26.13 3.37
C VAL A 33 0.88 25.93 3.91
N HIS A 34 0.06 26.98 4.03
CA HIS A 34 -1.34 26.86 4.45
C HIS A 34 -2.26 26.27 3.37
N VAL A 35 -2.02 26.52 2.08
CA VAL A 35 -2.75 25.90 0.97
C VAL A 35 -2.27 24.48 0.75
N SER A 36 -1.00 24.15 0.99
CA SER A 36 -0.49 22.77 1.00
C SER A 36 -1.04 21.99 2.21
N ALA A 37 -1.08 22.60 3.40
CA ALA A 37 -1.69 22.00 4.59
C ALA A 37 -3.23 21.90 4.50
N LYS A 38 -3.92 22.82 3.81
CA LYS A 38 -5.37 22.74 3.55
C LYS A 38 -5.74 21.90 2.33
N LYS A 39 -4.88 21.75 1.31
CA LYS A 39 -5.11 20.84 0.15
C LYS A 39 -4.63 19.42 0.39
N HIS A 40 -3.83 19.14 1.42
CA HIS A 40 -3.68 17.79 1.98
C HIS A 40 -4.80 17.39 2.95
N LYS A 41 -5.89 18.17 2.99
CA LYS A 41 -7.23 17.66 3.27
C LYS A 41 -8.12 17.72 2.03
N ALA A 42 -7.54 17.49 0.84
CA ALA A 42 -8.24 16.62 -0.09
C ALA A 42 -8.47 15.33 0.68
N MET A 43 -9.65 15.28 1.29
CA MET A 43 -10.34 14.09 1.71
C MET A 43 -10.15 13.14 0.54
N LEU A 44 -9.09 12.31 0.62
CA LEU A 44 -9.03 11.04 -0.07
C LEU A 44 -10.46 10.53 0.04
N PRO A 45 -11.14 10.22 -1.07
CA PRO A 45 -12.47 9.67 -0.96
C PRO A 45 -12.33 8.60 0.10
N THR A 46 -12.99 8.80 1.23
CA THR A 46 -13.19 7.76 2.21
C THR A 46 -14.11 6.82 1.45
N LEU A 47 -13.52 6.04 0.54
CA LEU A 47 -13.84 4.66 0.35
C LEU A 47 -13.83 4.18 1.79
N SER A 48 -15.00 4.23 2.44
CA SER A 48 -15.36 3.21 3.42
C SER A 48 -14.75 1.94 2.83
N PRO A 49 -13.66 1.41 3.39
CA PRO A 49 -12.89 0.38 2.69
C PRO A 49 -13.91 -0.71 2.45
N THR A 50 -14.33 -0.87 1.20
CA THR A 50 -15.40 -1.81 0.86
C THR A 50 -14.88 -3.11 1.41
N SER A 51 -15.54 -3.63 2.44
CA SER A 51 -15.02 -4.76 3.20
C SER A 51 -14.83 -5.89 2.19
N MET A 52 -13.57 -6.16 1.85
CA MET A 52 -13.27 -7.14 0.82
C MET A 52 -13.66 -8.51 1.34
N GLU A 53 -14.35 -9.28 0.51
CA GLU A 53 -14.67 -10.66 0.81
C GLU A 53 -13.38 -11.50 0.91
N PRO A 54 -13.36 -12.61 1.67
CA PRO A 54 -12.21 -13.50 1.81
C PRO A 54 -11.54 -13.86 0.47
N LYS A 55 -12.34 -14.21 -0.54
CA LYS A 55 -11.85 -14.49 -1.90
C LYS A 55 -11.09 -13.33 -2.54
N GLN A 56 -11.52 -12.08 -2.33
CA GLN A 56 -10.86 -10.89 -2.90
C GLN A 56 -9.54 -10.62 -2.19
N VAL A 57 -9.50 -10.80 -0.87
CA VAL A 57 -8.28 -10.70 -0.08
C VAL A 57 -7.25 -11.73 -0.57
N LEU A 58 -7.66 -12.99 -0.79
CA LEU A 58 -6.79 -14.05 -1.31
C LEU A 58 -6.13 -13.63 -2.63
N LEU A 59 -6.96 -13.26 -3.62
CA LEU A 59 -6.49 -12.92 -4.95
C LEU A 59 -5.54 -11.72 -4.92
N THR A 60 -5.86 -10.70 -4.10
CA THR A 60 -5.04 -9.50 -3.96
C THR A 60 -3.66 -9.85 -3.39
N VAL A 61 -3.59 -10.64 -2.31
CA VAL A 61 -2.31 -11.01 -1.68
C VAL A 61 -1.44 -11.81 -2.65
N TYR A 62 -2.01 -12.82 -3.33
CA TYR A 62 -1.25 -13.65 -4.28
C TYR A 62 -0.77 -12.83 -5.49
N GLN A 63 -1.57 -11.87 -5.97
CA GLN A 63 -1.19 -10.98 -7.05
C GLN A 63 -0.04 -10.05 -6.65
N GLU A 64 -0.12 -9.41 -5.48
CA GLU A 64 0.95 -8.53 -4.98
C GLU A 64 2.24 -9.31 -4.69
N ALA A 65 2.12 -10.52 -4.12
CA ALA A 65 3.26 -11.41 -3.96
C ALA A 65 3.91 -11.76 -5.30
N ASN A 66 3.11 -12.05 -6.33
CA ASN A 66 3.65 -12.37 -7.65
C ASN A 66 4.38 -11.17 -8.28
N LYS A 67 3.81 -9.96 -8.18
CA LYS A 67 4.47 -8.72 -8.64
C LYS A 67 5.81 -8.49 -7.96
N TYR A 68 5.89 -8.78 -6.66
CA TYR A 68 7.15 -8.68 -5.90
C TYR A 68 8.25 -9.56 -6.49
N PHE A 69 7.95 -10.82 -6.78
CA PHE A 69 8.93 -11.73 -7.40
C PHE A 69 9.21 -11.44 -8.88
N LEU A 70 8.35 -10.68 -9.54
CA LEU A 70 8.57 -10.15 -10.90
C LEU A 70 9.38 -8.84 -10.91
N GLY A 71 9.74 -8.28 -9.75
CA GLY A 71 10.67 -7.16 -9.64
C GLY A 71 10.16 -5.94 -8.86
N ASP A 72 8.87 -5.89 -8.50
CA ASP A 72 8.33 -4.79 -7.70
C ASP A 72 8.57 -5.02 -6.21
N LYS A 73 9.77 -4.68 -5.73
CA LYS A 73 10.15 -4.97 -4.34
C LYS A 73 9.37 -4.19 -3.27
N THR A 74 8.54 -3.21 -3.66
CA THR A 74 7.86 -2.32 -2.72
C THR A 74 6.52 -2.85 -2.20
N VAL A 75 5.94 -3.87 -2.86
CA VAL A 75 4.53 -4.23 -2.65
C VAL A 75 4.28 -5.32 -1.60
N LEU A 76 5.22 -6.25 -1.39
CA LEU A 76 4.95 -7.43 -0.55
C LEU A 76 4.71 -7.07 0.92
N ASN A 77 5.61 -6.29 1.53
CA ASN A 77 5.47 -5.88 2.93
C ASN A 77 4.16 -5.11 3.16
N GLN A 78 3.82 -4.18 2.28
CA GLN A 78 2.59 -3.40 2.39
C GLN A 78 1.34 -4.30 2.26
N ALA A 79 1.35 -5.24 1.32
CA ALA A 79 0.26 -6.20 1.16
C ALA A 79 0.10 -7.08 2.40
N VAL A 80 1.20 -7.57 2.98
CA VAL A 80 1.18 -8.39 4.19
C VAL A 80 0.62 -7.61 5.37
N PHE A 81 1.11 -6.40 5.65
CA PHE A 81 0.58 -5.58 6.74
C PHE A 81 -0.89 -5.21 6.55
N LYS A 82 -1.36 -5.07 5.30
CA LYS A 82 -2.73 -4.68 5.00
C LYS A 82 -3.70 -5.86 5.02
N TYR A 83 -3.27 -7.05 4.60
CA TYR A 83 -4.18 -8.16 4.31
C TYR A 83 -3.94 -9.41 5.14
N CYS A 84 -2.82 -9.56 5.83
CA CYS A 84 -2.59 -10.68 6.76
C CYS A 84 -3.09 -10.34 8.17
N SER A 85 -3.50 -11.37 8.91
CA SER A 85 -3.93 -11.25 10.29
C SER A 85 -2.76 -10.95 11.22
N LYS A 86 -3.02 -10.36 12.39
CA LYS A 86 -1.97 -10.10 13.38
C LYS A 86 -1.21 -11.37 13.79
N PRO A 87 -1.87 -12.53 14.06
CA PRO A 87 -1.15 -13.76 14.35
C PRO A 87 -0.22 -14.21 13.21
N LEU A 88 -0.65 -14.09 11.96
CA LEU A 88 0.18 -14.48 10.82
C LEU A 88 1.39 -13.55 10.66
N ILE A 89 1.19 -12.24 10.80
CA ILE A 89 2.29 -11.26 10.79
C ILE A 89 3.28 -11.55 11.92
N HIS A 90 2.76 -11.93 13.11
CA HIS A 90 3.62 -12.33 14.21
C HIS A 90 4.47 -13.56 13.87
N GLU A 91 3.89 -14.61 13.26
CA GLU A 91 4.69 -15.76 12.77
C GLU A 91 5.76 -15.33 11.77
N PHE A 92 5.43 -14.43 10.84
CA PHE A 92 6.39 -13.90 9.89
C PHE A 92 7.53 -13.11 10.54
N SER A 93 7.28 -12.46 11.68
CA SER A 93 8.29 -11.71 12.41
C SER A 93 9.27 -12.58 13.22
N LYS A 94 8.93 -13.85 13.48
CA LYS A 94 9.77 -14.75 14.31
C LYS A 94 11.05 -15.18 13.61
N THR A 95 11.07 -15.24 12.29
CA THR A 95 12.22 -15.72 11.52
C THR A 95 12.45 -14.82 10.32
N PRO A 96 13.63 -14.16 10.22
CA PRO A 96 13.94 -13.32 9.07
C PRO A 96 13.80 -14.09 7.76
N GLY A 97 13.11 -13.50 6.78
CA GLY A 97 12.93 -14.09 5.45
C GLY A 97 11.83 -15.15 5.34
N ILE A 98 11.17 -15.55 6.43
CA ILE A 98 10.12 -16.60 6.37
C ILE A 98 8.90 -16.15 5.57
N MET A 99 8.58 -14.85 5.63
CA MET A 99 7.51 -14.24 4.84
C MET A 99 7.81 -14.36 3.35
N GLU A 100 8.99 -13.90 2.92
CA GLU A 100 9.44 -13.98 1.54
C GLU A 100 9.52 -15.43 1.06
N GLN A 101 10.05 -16.35 1.88
CA GLN A 101 10.09 -17.78 1.54
C GLN A 101 8.70 -18.38 1.37
N THR A 102 7.74 -18.01 2.23
CA THR A 102 6.35 -18.46 2.14
C THR A 102 5.75 -18.03 0.81
N PHE A 103 5.80 -16.73 0.50
CA PHE A 103 5.23 -16.22 -0.75
C PHE A 103 6.03 -16.63 -1.99
N ALA A 104 7.34 -16.86 -1.88
CA ALA A 104 8.16 -17.42 -2.95
C ALA A 104 7.70 -18.83 -3.32
N ARG A 105 7.38 -19.66 -2.31
CA ARG A 105 6.83 -21.00 -2.52
C ARG A 105 5.44 -20.93 -3.15
N GLU A 106 4.55 -20.09 -2.60
CA GLU A 106 3.17 -19.97 -3.09
C GLU A 106 3.09 -19.45 -4.54
N THR A 107 3.97 -18.53 -4.91
CA THR A 107 4.04 -17.96 -6.28
C THR A 107 4.99 -18.70 -7.21
N ARG A 108 5.73 -19.70 -6.69
CA ARG A 108 6.87 -20.34 -7.36
C ARG A 108 7.84 -19.32 -7.98
N ILE A 109 8.16 -18.27 -7.21
CA ILE A 109 9.06 -17.17 -7.58
C ILE A 109 8.58 -16.48 -8.87
N GLY A 110 7.40 -15.85 -8.83
CA GLY A 110 6.90 -15.04 -9.94
C GLY A 110 6.27 -15.85 -11.09
N ARG A 111 6.12 -17.17 -10.94
CA ARG A 111 5.59 -18.07 -11.97
C ARG A 111 4.08 -18.30 -11.86
N LEU A 112 3.41 -17.66 -10.92
CA LEU A 112 1.95 -17.75 -10.76
C LEU A 112 1.26 -17.04 -11.93
N LYS A 113 0.45 -17.78 -12.68
CA LYS A 113 -0.37 -17.26 -13.79
C LYS A 113 -1.74 -16.79 -13.30
N LYS A 114 -2.40 -17.61 -12.49
CA LYS A 114 -3.78 -17.37 -12.04
C LYS A 114 -4.05 -18.10 -10.74
N VAL A 115 -4.91 -17.52 -9.91
CA VAL A 115 -5.57 -18.21 -8.80
C VAL A 115 -7.06 -18.22 -9.08
N GLU A 116 -7.67 -19.39 -8.97
CA GLU A 116 -9.12 -19.58 -9.09
C GLU A 116 -9.69 -20.02 -7.76
N VAL A 117 -10.74 -19.35 -7.30
CA VAL A 117 -11.47 -19.78 -6.11
C VAL A 117 -12.45 -20.86 -6.50
N ILE A 118 -12.30 -22.05 -5.90
CA ILE A 118 -13.17 -23.21 -6.12
C ILE A 118 -14.41 -23.06 -5.24
N SER A 119 -14.20 -22.78 -3.95
CA SER A 119 -15.28 -22.64 -2.97
C SER A 119 -14.88 -21.72 -1.83
N GLN A 120 -15.88 -21.16 -1.16
CA GLN A 120 -15.72 -20.41 0.08
C GLN A 120 -16.75 -20.92 1.08
N HIS A 121 -16.31 -21.26 2.28
CA HIS A 121 -17.17 -21.72 3.37
C HIS A 121 -16.95 -20.85 4.59
N ASN A 122 -17.98 -20.10 5.00
CA ASN A 122 -17.94 -19.30 6.21
C ASN A 122 -18.14 -20.23 7.42
N GLN A 123 -17.17 -20.26 8.34
CA GLN A 123 -17.17 -21.10 9.54
C GLN A 123 -17.78 -20.37 10.76
N GLY A 124 -18.40 -19.22 10.52
CA GLY A 124 -18.96 -18.32 11.52
C GLY A 124 -19.06 -16.89 10.98
N VAL A 125 -19.28 -15.93 11.87
CA VAL A 125 -19.34 -14.50 11.51
C VAL A 125 -17.96 -13.92 11.19
N ASP A 126 -16.92 -14.48 11.84
CA ASP A 126 -15.57 -13.92 11.86
C ASP A 126 -14.50 -14.86 11.26
N SER A 127 -14.91 -15.98 10.67
CA SER A 127 -14.00 -16.93 10.04
C SER A 127 -14.56 -17.50 8.74
N ALA A 128 -13.68 -17.71 7.77
CA ALA A 128 -14.01 -18.36 6.51
C ALA A 128 -12.83 -19.19 6.01
N MET A 129 -13.13 -20.29 5.32
CA MET A 129 -12.15 -21.10 4.61
C MET A 129 -12.39 -20.93 3.12
N VAL A 130 -11.35 -20.56 2.37
CA VAL A 130 -11.39 -20.45 0.91
C VAL A 130 -10.57 -21.58 0.31
N SER A 131 -11.20 -22.40 -0.53
CA SER A 131 -10.50 -23.39 -1.36
C SER A 131 -10.19 -22.78 -2.71
N ALA A 132 -8.94 -22.86 -3.13
CA ALA A 132 -8.47 -22.25 -4.36
C ALA A 132 -7.49 -23.16 -5.10
N ARG A 133 -7.37 -22.93 -6.41
CA ARG A 133 -6.38 -23.56 -7.29
C ARG A 133 -5.46 -22.51 -7.86
N ALA A 134 -4.16 -22.65 -7.62
CA ALA A 134 -3.12 -21.87 -8.27
C ALA A 134 -2.64 -22.58 -9.53
N PHE A 135 -2.48 -21.83 -10.62
CA PHE A 135 -1.95 -22.28 -11.90
C PHE A 135 -0.63 -21.57 -12.19
N TYR A 136 0.36 -22.33 -12.63
CA TYR A 136 1.73 -21.83 -12.80
C TYR A 136 2.18 -21.90 -14.26
N SER A 137 3.25 -21.18 -14.59
CA SER A 137 3.75 -21.07 -15.95
C SER A 137 4.28 -22.38 -16.52
N ASP A 138 4.78 -23.28 -15.67
CA ASP A 138 5.31 -24.60 -16.00
C ASP A 138 4.23 -25.69 -16.16
N GLY A 139 2.94 -25.30 -16.17
CA GLY A 139 1.82 -26.23 -16.30
C GLY A 139 1.44 -26.94 -15.01
N PHE A 140 2.21 -26.74 -13.93
CA PHE A 140 1.83 -27.21 -12.61
C PHE A 140 0.58 -26.47 -12.12
N SER A 141 -0.24 -27.15 -11.32
CA SER A 141 -1.31 -26.53 -10.56
C SER A 141 -1.38 -27.13 -9.16
N LYS A 142 -1.78 -26.33 -8.17
CA LYS A 142 -1.91 -26.76 -6.77
C LYS A 142 -3.26 -26.32 -6.25
N THR A 143 -3.97 -27.23 -5.60
CA THR A 143 -5.18 -26.90 -4.83
C THR A 143 -4.81 -26.72 -3.37
N PHE A 144 -5.35 -25.70 -2.72
CA PHE A 144 -5.05 -25.37 -1.33
C PHE A 144 -6.25 -24.72 -0.64
N ASN A 145 -6.24 -24.79 0.69
CA ASN A 145 -7.24 -24.15 1.54
C ASN A 145 -6.58 -23.05 2.37
N GLN A 146 -7.17 -21.86 2.36
CA GLN A 146 -6.68 -20.71 3.09
C GLN A 146 -7.73 -20.22 4.08
N LEU A 147 -7.33 -20.13 5.35
CA LEU A 147 -8.13 -19.56 6.42
C LEU A 147 -8.15 -18.04 6.28
N PHE A 148 -9.33 -17.46 6.52
CA PHE A 148 -9.55 -16.04 6.66
C PHE A 148 -10.21 -15.77 7.99
N VAL A 149 -9.78 -14.68 8.64
CA VAL A 149 -10.32 -14.21 9.91
C VAL A 149 -10.72 -12.76 9.77
N LYS A 150 -11.77 -12.35 10.48
CA LYS A 150 -12.23 -10.97 10.49
C LYS A 150 -11.56 -10.23 11.66
N GLU A 151 -10.80 -9.20 11.36
CA GLU A 151 -10.18 -8.32 12.36
C GLU A 151 -10.66 -6.89 12.11
N ASN A 152 -11.24 -6.25 13.15
CA ASN A 152 -11.80 -4.90 13.06
C ASN A 152 -12.79 -4.73 11.89
N GLY A 153 -13.64 -5.73 11.66
CA GLY A 153 -14.62 -5.73 10.58
C GLY A 153 -14.06 -6.00 9.18
N GLN A 154 -12.75 -6.23 9.03
CA GLN A 154 -12.11 -6.52 7.75
C GLN A 154 -11.63 -7.97 7.69
N TRP A 155 -11.85 -8.64 6.56
CA TRP A 155 -11.28 -9.95 6.32
C TRP A 155 -9.77 -9.87 6.11
N LYS A 156 -9.04 -10.80 6.73
CA LYS A 156 -7.59 -10.94 6.67
C LYS A 156 -7.22 -12.39 6.39
N LEU A 157 -6.13 -12.60 5.68
CA LEU A 157 -5.51 -13.90 5.48
C LEU A 157 -4.99 -14.39 6.84
N GLY A 158 -5.63 -15.46 7.33
CA GLY A 158 -5.34 -16.05 8.64
C GLY A 158 -4.13 -16.97 8.60
N LEU A 159 -3.64 -17.31 9.79
CA LEU A 159 -2.63 -18.35 9.94
C LEU A 159 -3.27 -19.71 9.63
N SER A 160 -3.00 -20.23 8.44
CA SER A 160 -3.40 -21.57 8.04
C SER A 160 -2.34 -22.58 8.47
N TYR A 161 -2.69 -23.50 9.36
CA TYR A 161 -1.88 -24.70 9.63
C TYR A 161 -2.13 -25.81 8.57
N GLY A 162 -2.58 -25.44 7.37
CA GLY A 162 -3.14 -26.34 6.37
C GLY A 162 -2.10 -27.26 5.73
N ARG A 163 -2.37 -28.58 5.79
CA ARG A 163 -1.74 -29.61 4.96
C ARG A 163 -2.13 -29.37 3.50
N ASP A 164 -1.16 -29.54 2.60
CA ASP A 164 -1.41 -29.64 1.17
C ASP A 164 -2.40 -30.79 0.91
N ILE A 165 -3.43 -30.55 0.10
CA ILE A 165 -4.36 -31.59 -0.36
C ILE A 165 -3.80 -32.10 -1.68
N ASN A 166 -3.23 -33.31 -1.65
CA ASN A 166 -2.81 -34.05 -2.85
C ASN A 166 -4.03 -34.63 -3.57
#